data_AF-A0A841HF71-F1
#
_entry.id   AF-A0A841HF71-F1
#
_cell.length_a   1.000
_cell.length_b   1.000
_cell.length_c   1.000
_cell.angle_alpha   90.00
_cell.angle_beta   90.00
_cell.angle_gamma   90.00
#
_symmetry.space_group_name_H-M   'P 1'
#
loop_
_entity.id
_entity.type
_entity.pdbx_description
1 polymer ?
#
loop_
_entity_poly.entity_id
_entity_poly.type
_entity_poly.pdbx_seq_one_letter_code
_entity_poly.pdbx_strand_id
1 'polypeptide(L)'
;MDTQALTEIHQALAAVHDAVGTMTFPSCDQDDMFELMDRVEAELSAAHPNTRVIGTFLNSIARSLRNQPEARDACLRIEEAIERTGLPSTWQNGI
;
A
#
# COMPACT_ATOMS: atom_id res chain seq x y z
N MET A 1 -16.03 9.02 0.80
CA MET A 1 -14.58 8.93 0.53
C MET A 1 -14.34 9.71 -0.74
N ASP A 2 -13.49 10.72 -0.69
CA ASP A 2 -13.22 11.59 -1.83
C ASP A 2 -12.53 10.81 -2.95
N THR A 3 -12.97 11.02 -4.19
CA THR A 3 -12.41 10.37 -5.39
C THR A 3 -10.91 10.66 -5.55
N GLN A 4 -10.45 11.81 -5.04
CA GLN A 4 -9.04 12.17 -5.03
C GLN A 4 -8.22 11.24 -4.11
N ALA A 5 -8.70 10.96 -2.88
CA ALA A 5 -8.01 10.06 -1.97
C ALA A 5 -7.93 8.62 -2.53
N LEU A 6 -8.99 8.15 -3.19
CA LEU A 6 -8.99 6.87 -3.89
C LEU A 6 -7.92 6.82 -5.00
N THR A 7 -7.82 7.89 -5.78
CA THR A 7 -6.84 8.00 -6.88
C THR A 7 -5.41 7.98 -6.35
N GLU A 8 -5.14 8.68 -5.26
CA GLU A 8 -3.81 8.72 -4.64
C GLU A 8 -3.40 7.36 -4.07
N ILE A 9 -4.33 6.62 -3.44
CA ILE A 9 -4.05 5.26 -2.98
C ILE A 9 -3.72 4.35 -4.17
N HIS A 10 -4.47 4.49 -5.27
CA HIS A 10 -4.21 3.71 -6.48
C HIS A 10 -2.82 4.03 -7.08
N GLN A 11 -2.44 5.31 -7.12
CA GLN A 11 -1.09 5.71 -7.54
C GLN A 11 0.01 5.20 -6.60
N ALA A 12 -0.23 5.20 -5.29
CA ALA A 12 0.70 4.63 -4.33
C ALA A 12 0.88 3.12 -4.56
N LEU A 13 -0.21 2.37 -4.76
CA LEU A 13 -0.17 0.94 -5.07
C LEU A 13 0.57 0.65 -6.38
N ALA A 14 0.33 1.43 -7.43
CA ALA A 14 1.04 1.27 -8.71
C ALA A 14 2.56 1.46 -8.55
N ALA A 15 3.00 2.44 -7.74
CA ALA A 15 4.41 2.65 -7.45
C ALA A 15 5.02 1.50 -6.63
N VAL A 16 4.26 0.92 -5.71
CA VAL A 16 4.64 -0.25 -4.91
C VAL A 16 4.76 -1.48 -5.82
N HIS A 17 3.82 -1.68 -6.74
CA HIS A 17 3.85 -2.76 -7.72
C HIS A 17 5.10 -2.70 -8.60
N ASP A 18 5.45 -1.52 -9.11
CA ASP A 18 6.68 -1.32 -9.91
C ASP A 18 7.95 -1.59 -9.09
N ALA A 19 8.00 -1.09 -7.85
CA ALA A 19 9.12 -1.35 -6.95
C ALA A 19 9.26 -2.85 -6.64
N VAL A 20 8.17 -3.55 -6.32
CA VAL A 20 8.18 -4.99 -6.05
C VAL A 20 8.56 -5.79 -7.30
N GLY A 21 8.11 -5.37 -8.49
CA GLY A 21 8.47 -6.00 -9.77
C GLY A 21 9.95 -5.85 -10.15
N THR A 22 10.60 -4.78 -9.69
CA THR A 22 12.03 -4.52 -9.96
C THR A 22 12.96 -5.06 -8.88
N MET A 23 12.43 -5.42 -7.71
CA MET A 23 13.19 -5.99 -6.60
C MET A 23 13.52 -7.47 -6.81
N THR A 24 14.71 -7.88 -6.36
CA THR A 24 15.09 -9.29 -6.17
C THR A 24 14.45 -9.85 -4.89
N PHE A 25 13.12 -9.95 -4.85
CA PHE A 25 12.44 -10.74 -3.83
C PHE A 25 12.51 -12.24 -4.18
N PRO A 26 12.46 -13.15 -3.20
CA PRO A 26 12.03 -14.51 -3.44
C PRO A 26 10.65 -14.46 -4.11
N SER A 27 10.44 -15.23 -5.17
CA SER A 27 9.17 -15.21 -5.92
C SER A 27 7.94 -15.46 -5.04
N CYS A 28 8.07 -16.26 -3.97
CA CYS A 28 6.99 -16.49 -3.01
C CYS A 28 6.52 -15.20 -2.30
N ASP A 29 7.46 -14.41 -1.78
CA ASP A 29 7.14 -13.13 -1.12
C ASP A 29 6.65 -12.08 -2.13
N GLN A 30 7.09 -12.18 -3.39
CA GLN A 30 6.67 -11.27 -4.44
C GLN A 30 5.20 -11.51 -4.84
N ASP A 31 4.81 -12.77 -5.06
CA ASP A 31 3.42 -13.16 -5.33
C ASP A 31 2.49 -12.78 -4.17
N ASP A 32 2.88 -13.06 -2.92
CA ASP A 32 2.10 -12.68 -1.72
C ASP A 32 1.84 -11.15 -1.67
N MET A 33 2.83 -10.35 -2.06
CA MET A 33 2.71 -8.90 -2.11
C MET A 33 1.79 -8.43 -3.25
N PHE A 34 1.87 -9.05 -4.43
CA PHE A 34 0.96 -8.75 -5.53
C PHE A 34 -0.48 -9.11 -5.19
N GLU A 35 -0.73 -10.26 -4.57
CA GLU A 35 -2.07 -10.65 -4.11
C GLU A 35 -2.63 -9.65 -3.08
N LEU A 36 -1.78 -9.13 -2.18
CA LEU A 36 -2.16 -8.08 -1.25
C LEU A 36 -2.54 -6.79 -1.99
N MET A 37 -1.77 -6.37 -3.00
CA MET A 37 -2.07 -5.18 -3.79
C MET A 37 -3.38 -5.32 -4.56
N ASP A 38 -3.60 -6.45 -5.25
CA ASP A 38 -4.83 -6.75 -5.97
C ASP A 38 -6.05 -6.70 -5.04
N ARG A 39 -5.89 -7.20 -3.80
CA ARG A 39 -6.96 -7.14 -2.81
C ARG A 39 -7.29 -5.72 -2.39
N VAL A 40 -6.30 -4.83 -2.28
CA VAL A 40 -6.57 -3.41 -2.01
C VAL A 40 -7.25 -2.75 -3.20
N GLU A 41 -6.84 -3.04 -4.43
CA GLU A 41 -7.51 -2.53 -5.63
C GLU A 41 -8.96 -2.98 -5.74
N ALA A 42 -9.25 -4.25 -5.43
CA ALA A 42 -10.61 -4.77 -5.39
C ALA A 42 -11.47 -4.04 -4.35
N GLU A 43 -10.93 -3.75 -3.16
CA GLU A 43 -11.61 -2.95 -2.12
C GLU A 43 -11.80 -1.49 -2.55
N LEU A 44 -10.85 -0.90 -3.26
CA LEU A 44 -10.97 0.46 -3.82
C LEU A 44 -12.05 0.55 -4.91
N SER A 45 -12.17 -0.49 -5.73
CA SER A 45 -13.18 -0.58 -6.79
C SER A 45 -14.57 -0.99 -6.28
N ALA A 46 -14.70 -1.34 -5.00
CA ALA A 46 -15.99 -1.70 -4.42
C ALA A 46 -16.94 -0.49 -4.38
N ALA A 47 -18.25 -0.76 -4.44
CA ALA A 47 -19.27 0.30 -4.36
C ALA A 47 -19.21 1.11 -3.04
N HIS A 48 -18.68 0.49 -1.98
CA HIS A 48 -18.47 1.12 -0.67
C HIS A 48 -17.08 0.75 -0.16
N PRO A 49 -16.03 1.46 -0.58
CA PRO A 49 -14.66 1.13 -0.21
C PRO A 49 -14.48 1.28 1.31
N ASN A 50 -13.94 0.23 1.94
CA ASN A 50 -13.70 0.23 3.37
C ASN A 50 -12.32 0.82 3.68
N THR A 51 -12.29 2.13 3.96
CA THR A 51 -11.06 2.87 4.29
C THR A 51 -10.24 2.19 5.37
N ARG A 52 -10.88 1.63 6.41
CA ARG A 52 -10.19 0.97 7.52
C ARG A 52 -9.43 -0.29 7.06
N VAL A 53 -10.04 -1.06 6.17
CA VAL A 53 -9.44 -2.26 5.57
C VAL A 53 -8.29 -1.86 4.66
N ILE A 54 -8.51 -0.87 3.78
CA ILE A 54 -7.48 -0.32 2.90
C ILE A 54 -6.28 0.18 3.71
N GLY A 55 -6.49 1.00 4.74
CA GLY A 55 -5.39 1.48 5.59
C GLY A 55 -4.67 0.37 6.35
N THR A 56 -5.36 -0.71 6.72
CA THR A 56 -4.72 -1.88 7.36
C THR A 56 -3.77 -2.57 6.37
N PHE A 57 -4.23 -2.82 5.14
CA PHE A 57 -3.41 -3.44 4.11
C PHE A 57 -2.23 -2.55 3.71
N LEU A 58 -2.46 -1.25 3.51
CA LEU A 58 -1.42 -0.28 3.19
C LEU A 58 -0.33 -0.24 4.27
N ASN A 59 -0.71 -0.23 5.56
CA ASN A 59 0.25 -0.34 6.66
C ASN A 59 1.02 -1.67 6.64
N SER A 60 0.37 -2.78 6.29
CA SER A 60 1.04 -4.08 6.15
C SER A 60 2.07 -4.07 5.01
N ILE A 61 1.70 -3.55 3.84
CA ILE A 61 2.57 -3.41 2.67
C ILE A 61 3.78 -2.54 3.01
N ALA A 62 3.55 -1.34 3.56
CA ALA A 62 4.62 -0.43 3.95
C ALA A 62 5.55 -1.05 5.01
N ARG A 63 5.00 -1.86 5.94
CA ARG A 63 5.80 -2.57 6.95
C ARG A 63 6.67 -3.65 6.32
N SER A 64 6.17 -4.41 5.34
CA SER A 64 6.97 -5.40 4.60
C SER A 64 8.09 -4.74 3.80
N LEU A 65 7.79 -3.60 3.18
CA LEU A 65 8.73 -2.87 2.33
C LEU A 65 9.72 -1.99 3.10
N ARG A 66 9.51 -1.72 4.39
CA ARG A 66 10.34 -0.78 5.18
C ARG A 66 11.84 -1.12 5.21
N ASN A 67 12.17 -2.41 5.09
CA ASN A 67 13.56 -2.87 5.13
C ASN A 67 14.23 -2.78 3.75
N GLN A 68 13.47 -2.45 2.70
CA GLN A 68 13.94 -2.36 1.34
C GLN A 68 14.17 -0.89 0.96
N PRO A 69 15.42 -0.46 0.72
CA PRO A 69 15.71 0.93 0.38
C PRO A 69 15.07 1.36 -0.94
N GLU A 70 14.87 0.44 -1.89
CA GLU A 70 14.29 0.72 -3.20
C GLU A 70 12.78 1.00 -3.13
N ALA A 71 12.07 0.47 -2.13
CA ALA A 71 10.64 0.73 -1.92
C ALA A 71 10.38 1.92 -0.98
N ARG A 72 11.42 2.61 -0.51
CA ARG A 72 11.27 3.74 0.41
C ARG A 72 10.35 4.84 -0.14
N ASP A 73 10.46 5.16 -1.43
CA ASP A 73 9.61 6.14 -2.10
C ASP A 73 8.14 5.69 -2.13
N ALA A 74 7.91 4.39 -2.35
CA ALA A 74 6.60 3.76 -2.29
C ALA A 74 5.99 3.81 -0.87
N CYS A 75 6.78 3.54 0.17
CA CYS A 75 6.33 3.65 1.56
C CYS A 75 5.91 5.07 1.94
N LEU A 76 6.64 6.10 1.46
CA LEU A 76 6.27 7.51 1.68
C LEU A 76 4.95 7.87 0.98
N ARG A 77 4.73 7.39 -0.26
CA ARG A 77 3.45 7.58 -0.95
C ARG A 77 2.29 6.90 -0.24
N ILE A 78 2.50 5.69 0.28
CA ILE A 78 1.50 4.99 1.09
C ILE A 78 1.16 5.82 2.34
N GLU A 79 2.17 6.36 3.03
CA GLU A 79 1.97 7.18 4.21
C GLU A 79 1.14 8.42 3.92
N GLU A 80 1.50 9.18 2.88
CA GLU A 80 0.71 10.34 2.45
C GLU A 80 -0.75 9.94 2.17
N ALA A 81 -0.97 8.85 1.44
CA ALA A 81 -2.31 8.37 1.11
C ALA A 81 -3.11 7.98 2.37
N ILE A 82 -2.48 7.31 3.35
CA ILE A 82 -3.09 6.98 4.65
C ILE A 82 -3.48 8.27 5.40
N GLU A 83 -2.58 9.24 5.47
CA GLU A 83 -2.84 10.52 6.14
C GLU A 83 -4.00 11.28 5.50
N ARG A 84 -4.08 11.32 4.16
CA ARG A 84 -5.18 12.00 3.45
C ARG A 84 -6.54 11.33 3.70
N THR A 85 -6.56 10.04 4.03
CA THR A 85 -7.79 9.35 4.43
C THR A 85 -8.19 9.56 5.90
N GLY A 86 -7.35 10.27 6.67
CA GLY A 86 -7.54 10.46 8.12
C GLY A 86 -7.29 9.19 8.94
N LEU A 87 -6.61 8.20 8.35
CA LEU A 87 -6.26 6.95 9.02
C LEU A 87 -4.89 7.08 9.68
N PRO A 88 -4.62 6.32 10.77
CA PRO A 88 -3.32 6.31 11.38
C PRO A 88 -2.30 5.52 10.53
N SER A 89 -1.17 6.15 10.24
CA SER A 89 0.06 5.49 9.77
C SER A 89 0.72 4.77 10.96
N THR A 90 0.65 3.45 10.99
CA THR A 90 1.16 2.61 12.08
C THR A 90 2.38 1.77 11.68
N TRP A 91 2.73 1.72 10.40
CA TRP A 91 3.86 0.92 9.90
C TRP A 91 5.23 1.40 10.41
N GLN A 92 5.37 2.70 10.72
CA GLN A 92 6.58 3.29 11.31
C GLN A 92 6.72 3.01 12.81
N ASN A 93 5.60 2.89 13.53
CA ASN A 93 5.60 2.56 14.95
C ASN A 93 5.86 1.05 15.08
N GLY A 94 7.14 0.71 15.23
CA GLY A 94 7.59 -0.65 15.49
C GLY A 94 6.86 -1.25 16.70
N ILE A 95 6.33 -2.46 16.51
CA ILE A 95 6.45 -3.49 17.54
C ILE A 95 7.79 -4.15 17.27
#